data_AF-A0A377FTZ3-F1
#
_entry.id   AF-A0A377FTZ3-F1
#
_cell.length_a   1.000
_cell.length_b   1.000
_cell.length_c   1.000
_cell.angle_alpha   90.00
_cell.angle_beta   90.00
_cell.angle_gamma   90.00
#
_symmetry.space_group_name_H-M   'P 1'
#
loop_
_entity.id
_entity.type
_entity.pdbx_description
1 polymer ?
#
loop_
_entity_poly.entity_id
_entity_poly.type
_entity_poly.pdbx_seq_one_letter_code
_entity_poly.pdbx_strand_id
1 'polypeptide(L)'
;MYIVTTCLRPTETVLERAKAHASDYDVRFVERRKHSIETLMERHQVGVLVFDKRRVEYTPFGTTEPFFFHPSSSVFRVKQLLRGGNDPLVDIAGLQQGDRVLDCTLGLGSDSIVMSHAVGESGHVTGIESEFVTAMLVREGMAVWIEKEEALNEAMRRIEVVHQDALLYLKTCASNSFDVVYFDPMFEKTISESVHLNPLRSLANDAPLSIQLMQEAVRVAKRRIVLKAHFESEAFEQFGFTRVVRKTSKLHYGFIDKETGSF
;
A
#
# COMPACT_ATOMS: atom_id res chain seq x y z
N MET A 1 -3.81 7.08 19.09
CA MET A 1 -3.15 6.29 20.14
C MET A 1 -3.88 4.96 20.29
N TYR A 2 -3.18 3.83 20.42
CA TYR A 2 -3.74 2.48 20.48
C TYR A 2 -2.95 1.62 21.48
N ILE A 3 -3.51 0.49 21.92
CA ILE A 3 -2.78 -0.53 22.67
C ILE A 3 -2.46 -1.74 21.81
N VAL A 4 -1.40 -2.46 22.16
CA VAL A 4 -1.00 -3.71 21.51
C VAL A 4 -1.37 -4.89 22.39
N THR A 5 -1.95 -5.93 21.80
CA THR A 5 -2.22 -7.21 22.47
C THR A 5 -2.00 -8.36 21.49
N THR A 6 -2.27 -9.58 21.94
CA THR A 6 -2.17 -10.78 21.13
C THR A 6 -3.51 -11.48 20.99
N CYS A 7 -3.58 -12.51 20.14
CA CYS A 7 -4.65 -13.50 20.18
C CYS A 7 -4.75 -14.20 21.56
N LEU A 8 -5.84 -14.95 21.80
CA LEU A 8 -6.12 -15.58 23.11
C LEU A 8 -5.08 -16.62 23.55
N ARG A 9 -4.39 -17.25 22.59
CA ARG A 9 -3.39 -18.31 22.83
C ARG A 9 -2.16 -18.04 21.96
N PRO A 10 -1.37 -16.99 22.27
CA PRO A 10 -0.21 -16.64 21.48
C PRO A 10 0.87 -17.71 21.61
N THR A 11 1.66 -17.90 20.55
CA THR A 11 2.97 -18.54 20.66
C THR A 11 3.97 -17.55 21.22
N GLU A 12 5.13 -18.01 21.66
CA GLU A 12 6.24 -17.16 22.08
C GLU A 12 6.62 -16.13 21.00
N THR A 13 6.74 -16.58 19.75
CA THR A 13 7.01 -15.69 18.59
C THR A 13 5.96 -14.60 18.41
N VAL A 14 4.67 -14.89 18.61
CA VAL A 14 3.61 -13.87 18.50
C VAL A 14 3.73 -12.85 19.64
N LEU A 15 4.05 -13.32 20.85
CA LEU A 15 4.24 -12.46 22.01
C LEU A 15 5.46 -11.55 21.86
N GLU A 16 6.57 -12.09 21.36
CA GLU A 16 7.80 -11.33 21.08
C GLU A 16 7.55 -10.25 20.04
N ARG A 17 6.91 -10.59 18.90
CA ARG A 17 6.55 -9.61 17.87
C ARG A 17 5.67 -8.49 18.41
N ALA A 18 4.66 -8.82 19.20
CA ALA A 18 3.77 -7.82 19.80
C ALA A 18 4.51 -6.89 20.77
N LYS A 19 5.44 -7.43 21.56
CA LYS A 19 6.27 -6.64 22.49
C LYS A 19 7.30 -5.78 21.75
N ALA A 20 7.92 -6.31 20.71
CA ALA A 20 8.85 -5.57 19.86
C ALA A 20 8.15 -4.37 19.22
N HIS A 21 6.98 -4.59 18.60
CA HIS A 21 6.14 -3.52 18.06
C HIS A 21 5.79 -2.48 19.13
N ALA A 22 5.39 -2.93 20.32
CA ALA A 22 5.07 -2.04 21.43
C ALA A 22 6.27 -1.14 21.82
N SER A 23 7.48 -1.71 21.81
CA SER A 23 8.71 -0.99 22.08
C SER A 23 9.08 -0.02 20.95
N ASP A 24 9.03 -0.46 19.69
CA ASP A 24 9.48 0.31 18.53
C ASP A 24 8.65 1.59 18.31
N TYR A 25 7.36 1.55 18.70
CA TYR A 25 6.43 2.67 18.54
C TYR A 25 6.02 3.35 19.85
N ASP A 26 6.67 3.00 20.98
CA ASP A 26 6.35 3.52 22.32
C ASP A 26 4.85 3.44 22.65
N VAL A 27 4.25 2.28 22.37
CA VAL A 27 2.83 1.99 22.63
C VAL A 27 2.68 0.92 23.70
N ARG A 28 1.58 0.99 24.45
CA ARG A 28 1.37 0.08 25.59
C ARG A 28 1.03 -1.34 25.12
N PHE A 29 1.85 -2.30 25.53
CA PHE A 29 1.47 -3.72 25.48
C PHE A 29 0.50 -4.08 26.64
N VAL A 30 -0.59 -4.76 26.31
CA VAL A 30 -1.61 -5.24 27.26
C VAL A 30 -1.83 -6.73 27.05
N GLU A 31 -1.66 -7.51 28.11
CA GLU A 31 -1.94 -8.95 28.07
C GLU A 31 -3.42 -9.22 27.78
N ARG A 32 -3.69 -10.15 26.87
CA ARG A 32 -5.05 -10.48 26.43
C ARG A 32 -5.96 -10.97 27.57
N ARG A 33 -5.44 -11.81 28.48
CA ARG A 33 -6.12 -12.35 29.69
C ARG A 33 -7.59 -12.77 29.50
N LYS A 34 -7.93 -13.36 28.35
CA LYS A 34 -9.31 -13.76 27.97
C LYS A 34 -10.34 -12.62 27.85
N HIS A 35 -9.94 -11.35 27.95
CA HIS A 35 -10.83 -10.23 27.67
C HIS A 35 -11.19 -10.23 26.18
N SER A 36 -12.38 -9.74 25.83
CA SER A 36 -12.75 -9.48 24.43
C SER A 36 -12.05 -8.22 23.90
N ILE A 37 -12.09 -7.94 22.59
CA ILE A 37 -11.46 -6.73 22.05
C ILE A 37 -12.21 -5.50 22.56
N GLU A 38 -13.54 -5.59 22.58
CA GLU A 38 -14.45 -4.59 23.12
C GLU A 38 -14.13 -4.30 24.59
N THR A 39 -13.95 -5.32 25.44
CA THR A 39 -13.56 -5.12 26.84
C THR A 39 -12.22 -4.40 26.99
N LEU A 40 -11.24 -4.70 26.12
CA LEU A 40 -9.95 -4.00 26.16
C LEU A 40 -10.10 -2.54 25.70
N MET A 41 -10.86 -2.29 24.63
CA MET A 41 -11.15 -0.95 24.14
C MET A 41 -11.87 -0.12 25.21
N GLU A 42 -12.89 -0.66 25.87
CA GLU A 42 -13.62 0.04 26.94
C GLU A 42 -12.74 0.36 28.15
N ARG A 43 -11.82 -0.53 28.53
CA ARG A 43 -10.93 -0.29 29.68
C ARG A 43 -9.86 0.75 29.40
N HIS A 44 -9.39 0.81 28.16
CA HIS A 44 -8.25 1.66 27.78
C HIS A 44 -8.66 2.91 27.00
N GLN A 45 -9.92 3.00 26.57
CA GLN A 45 -10.50 4.12 25.82
C GLN A 45 -9.71 4.47 24.54
N VAL A 46 -9.15 3.46 23.88
CA VAL A 46 -8.34 3.57 22.66
C VAL A 46 -8.54 2.35 21.76
N GLY A 47 -8.10 2.44 20.50
CA GLY A 47 -8.12 1.31 19.57
C GLY A 47 -7.15 0.19 20.00
N VAL A 48 -7.37 -1.01 19.46
CA VAL A 48 -6.61 -2.22 19.83
C VAL A 48 -5.95 -2.81 18.59
N LEU A 49 -4.64 -3.01 18.66
CA LEU A 49 -3.85 -3.75 17.68
C LEU A 49 -3.60 -5.17 18.21
N VAL A 50 -3.96 -6.18 17.44
CA VAL A 50 -3.89 -7.60 17.81
C VAL A 50 -2.89 -8.31 16.91
N PHE A 51 -1.85 -8.85 17.53
CA PHE A 51 -0.93 -9.76 16.85
C PHE A 51 -1.45 -11.20 16.93
N ASP A 52 -1.58 -11.84 15.78
CA ASP A 52 -1.86 -13.26 15.65
C ASP A 52 -0.78 -13.95 14.80
N LYS A 53 -0.86 -15.28 14.69
CA LYS A 53 0.11 -16.11 13.97
C LYS A 53 0.18 -15.81 12.47
N ARG A 54 -0.95 -15.42 11.87
CA ARG A 54 -1.09 -15.28 10.41
C ARG A 54 -1.39 -13.87 9.93
N ARG A 55 -1.72 -12.95 10.83
CA ARG A 55 -2.05 -11.56 10.51
C ARG A 55 -1.96 -10.68 11.75
N VAL A 56 -1.96 -9.37 11.50
CA VAL A 56 -2.14 -8.33 12.51
C VAL A 56 -3.44 -7.62 12.19
N GLU A 57 -4.25 -7.35 13.22
CA GLU A 57 -5.57 -6.73 13.09
C GLU A 57 -5.66 -5.49 13.97
N TYR A 58 -6.21 -4.40 13.44
CA TYR A 58 -6.49 -3.20 14.19
C TYR A 58 -8.00 -2.97 14.30
N THR A 59 -8.50 -2.77 15.51
CA THR A 59 -9.89 -2.34 15.75
C THR A 59 -9.88 -0.91 16.29
N PRO A 60 -10.39 0.07 15.54
CA PRO A 60 -10.58 1.43 16.03
C PRO A 60 -11.45 1.50 17.30
N PHE A 61 -11.21 2.49 18.15
CA PHE A 61 -12.06 2.70 19.31
C PHE A 61 -13.50 3.03 18.88
N GLY A 62 -14.48 2.38 19.51
CA GLY A 62 -15.89 2.58 19.22
C GLY A 62 -16.42 1.79 18.02
N THR A 63 -15.60 0.94 17.39
CA THR A 63 -16.04 0.02 16.33
C THR A 63 -15.89 -1.43 16.76
N THR A 64 -16.56 -2.34 16.06
CA THR A 64 -16.44 -3.80 16.25
C THR A 64 -15.75 -4.49 15.08
N GLU A 65 -15.58 -3.80 13.96
CA GLU A 65 -14.99 -4.34 12.74
C GLU A 65 -13.46 -4.16 12.76
N PRO A 66 -12.67 -5.25 12.77
CA PRO A 66 -11.23 -5.16 12.65
C PRO A 66 -10.81 -4.90 11.20
N PHE A 67 -9.68 -4.22 11.06
CA PHE A 67 -9.00 -3.96 9.81
C PHE A 67 -7.66 -4.72 9.78
N PHE A 68 -7.33 -5.34 8.65
CA PHE A 68 -6.10 -6.11 8.45
C PHE A 68 -5.70 -6.12 6.98
N PHE A 69 -4.41 -6.37 6.72
CA PHE A 69 -3.88 -6.54 5.37
C PHE A 69 -4.41 -7.81 4.68
N HIS A 70 -4.76 -7.67 3.40
CA HIS A 70 -5.06 -8.79 2.50
C HIS A 70 -4.51 -8.44 1.10
N PRO A 71 -3.84 -9.36 0.40
CA PRO A 71 -3.20 -9.09 -0.90
C PRO A 71 -4.19 -8.72 -2.01
N SER A 72 -5.48 -9.00 -1.82
CA SER A 72 -6.58 -8.52 -2.67
C SER A 72 -6.38 -8.93 -4.13
N SER A 73 -6.51 -7.98 -5.07
CA SER A 73 -6.43 -8.24 -6.51
C SER A 73 -5.04 -8.68 -6.99
N SER A 74 -3.97 -8.42 -6.23
CA SER A 74 -2.62 -8.84 -6.60
C SER A 74 -2.51 -10.35 -6.82
N VAL A 75 -3.26 -11.16 -6.06
CA VAL A 75 -3.18 -12.62 -6.13
C VAL A 75 -3.52 -13.13 -7.53
N PHE A 76 -4.61 -12.66 -8.14
CA PHE A 76 -4.98 -13.11 -9.47
C PHE A 76 -4.14 -12.46 -10.56
N ARG A 77 -3.68 -11.23 -10.36
CA ARG A 77 -2.84 -10.48 -11.32
C ARG A 77 -1.45 -11.09 -11.43
N VAL A 78 -0.82 -11.42 -10.31
CA VAL A 78 0.46 -12.15 -10.31
C VAL A 78 0.31 -13.55 -10.89
N LYS A 79 -0.77 -14.29 -10.56
CA LYS A 79 -1.05 -15.59 -11.20
C LYS A 79 -1.22 -15.50 -12.71
N GLN A 80 -1.78 -14.40 -13.21
CA GLN A 80 -1.89 -14.15 -14.65
C GLN A 80 -0.52 -13.92 -15.29
N LEU A 81 0.36 -13.12 -14.66
CA LEU A 81 1.74 -12.91 -15.11
C LEU A 81 2.55 -14.22 -15.12
N LEU A 82 2.43 -15.03 -14.07
CA LEU A 82 3.09 -16.34 -13.98
C LEU A 82 2.69 -17.32 -15.08
N ARG A 83 1.50 -17.14 -15.67
CA ARG A 83 1.01 -17.96 -16.79
C ARG A 83 1.39 -17.39 -18.16
N GLY A 84 2.23 -16.36 -18.21
CA GLY A 84 2.61 -15.66 -19.44
C GLY A 84 1.53 -14.72 -19.97
N GLY A 85 0.54 -14.37 -19.14
CA GLY A 85 -0.40 -13.29 -19.45
C GLY A 85 0.19 -11.91 -19.13
N ASN A 86 -0.58 -10.87 -19.41
CA ASN A 86 -0.16 -9.48 -19.21
C ASN A 86 -0.90 -8.83 -18.04
N ASP A 87 -0.34 -7.78 -17.47
CA ASP A 87 -1.03 -6.91 -16.50
C ASP A 87 -1.00 -5.45 -16.99
N PRO A 88 -2.16 -4.76 -17.05
CA PRO A 88 -2.21 -3.39 -17.56
C PRO A 88 -1.30 -2.40 -16.84
N LEU A 89 -1.11 -2.54 -15.52
CA LEU A 89 -0.20 -1.66 -14.78
C LEU A 89 1.24 -1.91 -15.25
N VAL A 90 1.65 -3.18 -15.31
CA VAL A 90 3.00 -3.58 -15.73
C VAL A 90 3.30 -3.10 -17.15
N ASP A 91 2.37 -3.31 -18.08
CA ASP A 91 2.53 -2.91 -19.48
C ASP A 91 2.61 -1.37 -19.62
N ILE A 92 1.73 -0.62 -18.96
CA ILE A 92 1.64 0.83 -19.09
C ILE A 92 2.78 1.54 -18.35
N ALA A 93 3.19 1.02 -17.19
CA ALA A 93 4.41 1.46 -16.52
C ALA A 93 5.68 1.05 -17.29
N GLY A 94 5.57 0.08 -18.20
CA GLY A 94 6.70 -0.50 -18.92
C GLY A 94 7.74 -1.03 -17.94
N LEU A 95 7.32 -1.76 -16.91
CA LEU A 95 8.23 -2.27 -15.88
C LEU A 95 9.19 -3.30 -16.48
N GLN A 96 10.44 -3.23 -16.04
CA GLN A 96 11.52 -4.11 -16.44
C GLN A 96 12.10 -4.79 -15.21
N GLN A 97 12.70 -5.98 -15.38
CA GLN A 97 13.45 -6.60 -14.30
C GLN A 97 14.59 -5.68 -13.87
N GLY A 98 14.74 -5.48 -12.56
CA GLY A 98 15.75 -4.58 -12.00
C GLY A 98 15.30 -3.13 -11.79
N ASP A 99 14.11 -2.75 -12.22
CA ASP A 99 13.60 -1.39 -12.00
C ASP A 99 13.46 -1.07 -10.50
N ARG A 100 13.77 0.18 -10.15
CA ARG A 100 13.41 0.79 -8.86
C ARG A 100 12.09 1.51 -9.00
N VAL A 101 11.07 1.09 -8.27
CA VAL A 101 9.72 1.66 -8.34
C VAL A 101 9.35 2.33 -7.02
N LEU A 102 8.79 3.53 -7.11
CA LEU A 102 8.22 4.26 -5.97
C LEU A 102 6.69 4.31 -6.12
N ASP A 103 5.98 3.63 -5.23
CA ASP A 103 4.52 3.76 -5.08
C ASP A 103 4.24 4.85 -4.06
N CYS A 104 3.77 6.02 -4.51
CA CYS A 104 3.51 7.17 -3.64
C CYS A 104 2.16 7.08 -2.90
N THR A 105 1.42 6.00 -3.10
CA THR A 105 0.03 5.82 -2.61
C THR A 105 -0.18 4.34 -2.28
N LEU A 106 0.69 3.78 -1.43
CA LEU A 106 0.75 2.34 -1.19
C LEU A 106 -0.62 1.75 -0.85
N GLY A 107 -1.39 2.39 0.03
CA GLY A 107 -2.69 1.90 0.46
C GLY A 107 -2.56 0.47 1.01
N LEU A 108 -3.34 -0.47 0.48
CA LEU A 108 -3.24 -1.89 0.82
C LEU A 108 -2.08 -2.64 0.14
N GLY A 109 -1.32 -2.00 -0.74
CA GLY A 109 -0.16 -2.56 -1.42
C GLY A 109 -0.47 -3.55 -2.54
N SER A 110 -1.73 -3.67 -2.99
CA SER A 110 -2.10 -4.59 -4.07
C SER A 110 -1.35 -4.30 -5.37
N ASP A 111 -1.25 -3.03 -5.78
CA ASP A 111 -0.47 -2.63 -6.97
C ASP A 111 1.03 -2.80 -6.73
N SER A 112 1.55 -2.41 -5.56
CA SER A 112 2.94 -2.64 -5.15
C SER A 112 3.38 -4.11 -5.23
N ILE A 113 2.52 -5.08 -4.86
CA ILE A 113 2.82 -6.52 -5.01
C ILE A 113 2.98 -6.93 -6.46
N VAL A 114 2.11 -6.41 -7.34
CA VAL A 114 2.20 -6.68 -8.79
C VAL A 114 3.48 -6.08 -9.36
N MET A 115 3.81 -4.85 -8.98
CA MET A 115 5.06 -4.20 -9.41
C MET A 115 6.29 -4.94 -8.89
N SER A 116 6.30 -5.37 -7.62
CA SER A 116 7.40 -6.12 -6.99
C SER A 116 7.61 -7.50 -7.62
N HIS A 117 6.53 -8.14 -8.08
CA HIS A 117 6.62 -9.36 -8.88
C HIS A 117 7.23 -9.07 -10.26
N ALA A 118 6.78 -8.01 -10.94
CA ALA A 118 7.23 -7.69 -12.31
C ALA A 118 8.70 -7.27 -12.39
N VAL A 119 9.19 -6.49 -11.42
CA VAL A 119 10.60 -6.04 -11.40
C VAL A 119 11.57 -7.12 -10.89
N GLY A 120 11.04 -8.20 -10.32
CA GLY A 120 11.83 -9.36 -9.90
C GLY A 120 12.76 -9.10 -8.71
N GLU A 121 13.67 -10.05 -8.47
CA GLU A 121 14.58 -10.04 -7.31
C GLU A 121 15.70 -9.00 -7.40
N SER A 122 16.06 -8.58 -8.62
CA SER A 122 17.05 -7.52 -8.85
C SER A 122 16.45 -6.12 -8.77
N GLY A 123 15.12 -6.00 -8.77
CA GLY A 123 14.40 -4.74 -8.64
C GLY A 123 14.02 -4.44 -7.20
N HIS A 124 13.41 -3.26 -6.98
CA HIS A 124 12.98 -2.83 -5.65
C HIS A 124 11.71 -2.00 -5.74
N VAL A 125 10.78 -2.21 -4.82
CA VAL A 125 9.57 -1.39 -4.68
C VAL A 125 9.55 -0.76 -3.31
N THR A 126 9.51 0.57 -3.26
CA THR A 126 9.26 1.35 -2.05
C THR A 126 7.85 1.91 -2.12
N GLY A 127 7.02 1.58 -1.13
CA GLY A 127 5.65 2.06 -0.99
C GLY A 127 5.53 3.08 0.14
N ILE A 128 4.98 4.25 -0.19
CA ILE A 128 4.75 5.35 0.74
C ILE A 128 3.29 5.37 1.16
N GLU A 129 3.05 5.40 2.47
CA GLU A 129 1.73 5.53 3.05
C GLU A 129 1.76 6.61 4.13
N SER A 130 0.89 7.62 4.02
CA SER A 130 0.84 8.73 4.97
C SER A 130 0.16 8.34 6.29
N GLU A 131 -0.65 7.29 6.27
CA GLU A 131 -1.48 6.90 7.41
C GLU A 131 -0.83 5.77 8.19
N PHE A 132 -0.33 6.12 9.38
CA PHE A 132 0.49 5.25 10.22
C PHE A 132 -0.10 3.84 10.39
N VAL A 133 -1.39 3.76 10.72
CA VAL A 133 -2.07 2.48 10.99
C VAL A 133 -2.08 1.61 9.73
N THR A 134 -2.36 2.21 8.56
CA THR A 134 -2.37 1.51 7.27
C THR A 134 -0.95 1.05 6.92
N ALA A 135 0.03 1.94 6.96
CA ALA A 135 1.43 1.63 6.67
C ALA A 135 1.94 0.45 7.51
N MET A 136 1.66 0.51 8.81
CA MET A 136 2.05 -0.52 9.77
C MET A 136 1.36 -1.86 9.50
N LEU A 137 0.04 -1.88 9.30
CA LEU A 137 -0.70 -3.12 9.04
C LEU A 137 -0.28 -3.78 7.73
N VAL A 138 0.03 -2.97 6.72
CA VAL A 138 0.52 -3.47 5.43
C VAL A 138 1.91 -4.04 5.57
N ARG A 139 2.83 -3.34 6.26
CA ARG A 139 4.18 -3.85 6.56
C ARG A 139 4.14 -5.17 7.33
N GLU A 140 3.43 -5.20 8.46
CA GLU A 140 3.28 -6.41 9.29
C GLU A 140 2.57 -7.54 8.54
N GLY A 141 1.52 -7.19 7.79
CA GLY A 141 0.74 -8.12 6.98
C GLY A 141 1.56 -8.78 5.89
N MET A 142 2.26 -7.98 5.07
CA MET A 142 3.16 -8.48 4.03
C MET A 142 4.28 -9.34 4.60
N ALA A 143 4.75 -9.10 5.84
CA ALA A 143 5.80 -9.92 6.46
C ALA A 143 5.34 -11.32 6.89
N VAL A 144 4.03 -11.53 7.14
CA VAL A 144 3.51 -12.81 7.66
C VAL A 144 2.44 -13.48 6.82
N TRP A 145 1.87 -12.78 5.83
CA TRP A 145 0.90 -13.37 4.92
C TRP A 145 1.54 -14.46 4.08
N ILE A 146 0.83 -15.58 3.91
CA ILE A 146 1.27 -16.75 3.14
C ILE A 146 0.18 -17.14 2.15
N GLU A 147 0.49 -16.97 0.88
CA GLU A 147 -0.23 -17.51 -0.26
C GLU A 147 0.33 -18.88 -0.68
N LYS A 148 -0.45 -19.62 -1.48
CA LYS A 148 0.00 -20.90 -2.06
C LYS A 148 1.10 -20.74 -3.10
N GLU A 149 1.12 -19.62 -3.81
CA GLU A 149 2.13 -19.33 -4.83
C GLU A 149 3.31 -18.62 -4.16
N GLU A 150 4.48 -19.24 -4.16
CA GLU A 150 5.64 -18.68 -3.45
C GLU A 150 6.09 -17.34 -4.05
N ALA A 151 5.93 -17.16 -5.36
CA ALA A 151 6.25 -15.90 -6.03
C ALA A 151 5.46 -14.69 -5.49
N LEU A 152 4.25 -14.90 -4.96
CA LEU A 152 3.48 -13.85 -4.28
C LEU A 152 4.07 -13.52 -2.91
N ASN A 153 4.47 -14.54 -2.14
CA ASN A 153 5.09 -14.39 -0.83
C ASN A 153 6.38 -13.59 -0.95
N GLU A 154 7.24 -14.00 -1.88
CA GLU A 154 8.51 -13.34 -2.17
C GLU A 154 8.30 -11.89 -2.64
N ALA A 155 7.32 -11.63 -3.52
CA ALA A 155 6.98 -10.27 -3.93
C ALA A 155 6.57 -9.38 -2.75
N MET A 156 5.77 -9.89 -1.80
CA MET A 156 5.42 -9.18 -0.58
C MET A 156 6.64 -8.90 0.31
N ARG A 157 7.57 -9.87 0.45
CA ARG A 157 8.75 -9.72 1.32
C ARG A 157 9.76 -8.69 0.82
N ARG A 158 9.79 -8.41 -0.47
CA ARG A 158 10.70 -7.41 -1.07
C ARG A 158 10.20 -5.97 -0.97
N ILE A 159 8.94 -5.74 -0.64
CA ILE A 159 8.39 -4.38 -0.60
C ILE A 159 8.85 -3.66 0.66
N GLU A 160 9.44 -2.49 0.48
CA GLU A 160 9.75 -1.58 1.57
C GLU A 160 8.55 -0.67 1.81
N VAL A 161 8.02 -0.65 3.03
CA VAL A 161 6.91 0.23 3.41
C VAL A 161 7.42 1.39 4.26
N VAL A 162 7.24 2.62 3.78
CA VAL A 162 7.65 3.84 4.48
C VAL A 162 6.40 4.61 4.92
N HIS A 163 6.31 4.92 6.21
CA HIS A 163 5.27 5.79 6.75
C HIS A 163 5.71 7.25 6.65
N GLN A 164 5.22 7.96 5.63
CA GLN A 164 5.55 9.36 5.39
C GLN A 164 4.54 9.98 4.41
N ASP A 165 4.41 11.30 4.43
CA ASP A 165 3.77 12.02 3.32
C ASP A 165 4.60 11.89 2.03
N ALA A 166 3.95 11.60 0.90
CA ALA A 166 4.61 11.35 -0.37
C ALA A 166 5.41 12.55 -0.91
N LEU A 167 4.89 13.78 -0.75
CA LEU A 167 5.62 14.99 -1.16
C LEU A 167 6.87 15.19 -0.30
N LEU A 168 6.75 14.99 1.02
CA LEU A 168 7.90 15.06 1.91
C LEU A 168 8.94 14.00 1.58
N TYR A 169 8.53 12.77 1.25
CA TYR A 169 9.45 11.70 0.87
C TYR A 169 10.15 12.01 -0.46
N LEU A 170 9.41 12.43 -1.49
CA LEU A 170 9.99 12.78 -2.77
C LEU A 170 11.05 13.90 -2.67
N LYS A 171 10.85 14.88 -1.79
CA LYS A 171 11.82 15.95 -1.53
C LYS A 171 13.16 15.46 -0.97
N THR A 172 13.20 14.29 -0.31
CA THR A 172 14.46 13.71 0.19
C THR A 172 15.17 12.85 -0.86
N CYS A 173 14.45 12.40 -1.90
CA CYS A 173 14.99 11.59 -2.98
C CYS A 173 15.88 12.40 -3.92
N ALA A 174 16.96 11.78 -4.41
CA ALA A 174 17.77 12.34 -5.48
C ALA A 174 17.02 12.36 -6.82
N SER A 175 17.44 13.21 -7.75
CA SER A 175 16.87 13.24 -9.10
C SER A 175 17.15 11.92 -9.84
N ASN A 176 16.18 11.44 -10.63
CA ASN A 176 16.28 10.19 -11.41
C ASN A 176 16.68 8.95 -10.58
N SER A 177 16.29 8.88 -9.29
CA SER A 177 16.65 7.78 -8.38
C SER A 177 15.70 6.57 -8.43
N PHE A 178 14.55 6.71 -9.10
CA PHE A 178 13.59 5.64 -9.34
C PHE A 178 13.28 5.57 -10.83
N ASP A 179 13.26 4.37 -11.41
CA ASP A 179 12.93 4.18 -12.82
C ASP A 179 11.46 4.55 -13.09
N VAL A 180 10.56 4.16 -12.18
CA VAL A 180 9.13 4.47 -12.25
C VAL A 180 8.60 5.04 -10.94
N VAL A 181 7.78 6.09 -11.04
CA VAL A 181 6.99 6.62 -9.92
C VAL A 181 5.50 6.38 -10.20
N TYR A 182 4.76 5.86 -9.23
CA TYR A 182 3.36 5.45 -9.37
C TYR A 182 2.45 6.18 -8.38
N PHE A 183 1.25 6.50 -8.83
CA PHE A 183 0.17 7.09 -8.05
C PHE A 183 -1.16 6.38 -8.36
N ASP A 184 -1.90 6.02 -7.31
CA ASP A 184 -3.30 5.58 -7.29
C ASP A 184 -3.99 6.28 -6.12
N PRO A 185 -4.12 7.62 -6.18
CA PRO A 185 -4.79 8.34 -5.11
C PRO A 185 -6.23 7.84 -5.05
N MET A 186 -6.71 7.57 -3.83
CA MET A 186 -8.11 7.22 -3.63
C MET A 186 -8.97 8.43 -4.07
N PHE A 187 -9.69 8.31 -5.19
CA PHE A 187 -10.37 9.46 -5.82
C PHE A 187 -11.81 9.73 -5.32
N GLU A 188 -12.13 11.03 -5.34
CA GLU A 188 -13.36 11.84 -5.13
C GLU A 188 -14.75 11.28 -5.51
N LYS A 189 -14.86 10.15 -6.23
CA LYS A 189 -16.14 9.54 -6.60
C LYS A 189 -16.07 8.03 -6.42
N THR A 190 -15.88 7.60 -5.19
CA THR A 190 -15.77 6.16 -4.91
C THR A 190 -17.10 5.45 -5.16
N ILE A 191 -17.07 4.53 -6.13
CA ILE A 191 -18.08 3.49 -6.34
C ILE A 191 -18.37 2.83 -4.98
N SER A 192 -19.64 2.79 -4.60
CA SER A 192 -20.14 2.34 -3.29
C SER A 192 -20.04 0.83 -3.05
N GLU A 193 -19.43 0.06 -3.97
CA GLU A 193 -19.60 -1.39 -4.06
C GLU A 193 -18.55 -2.21 -3.28
N SER A 194 -17.49 -1.59 -2.75
CA SER A 194 -16.43 -2.28 -2.01
C SER A 194 -16.60 -2.15 -0.48
N VAL A 195 -17.60 -2.83 0.09
CA VAL A 195 -17.91 -2.82 1.54
C VAL A 195 -16.69 -3.18 2.40
N HIS A 196 -15.76 -4.00 1.88
CA HIS A 196 -14.52 -4.40 2.56
C HIS A 196 -13.47 -3.29 2.72
N LEU A 197 -13.67 -2.09 2.15
CA LEU A 197 -12.76 -0.95 2.27
C LEU A 197 -13.31 0.19 3.15
N ASN A 198 -14.49 0.04 3.75
CA ASN A 198 -15.11 1.10 4.54
C ASN A 198 -14.25 1.60 5.72
N PRO A 199 -13.55 0.73 6.50
CA PRO A 199 -12.66 1.20 7.56
C PRO A 199 -11.41 1.92 7.04
N LEU A 200 -10.93 1.57 5.83
CA LEU A 200 -9.80 2.26 5.19
C LEU A 200 -10.16 3.65 4.72
N ARG A 201 -11.39 3.85 4.25
CA ARG A 201 -11.86 5.18 3.82
C ARG A 201 -11.86 6.18 4.98
N SER A 202 -12.17 5.75 6.21
CA SER A 202 -12.07 6.66 7.37
C SER A 202 -10.63 7.00 7.75
N LEU A 203 -9.66 6.24 7.27
CA LEU A 203 -8.23 6.42 7.47
C LEU A 203 -7.54 6.86 6.18
N ALA A 204 -8.28 7.27 5.15
CA ALA A 204 -7.74 7.61 3.85
C ALA A 204 -7.29 9.07 3.82
N ASN A 205 -6.14 9.33 3.21
CA ASN A 205 -5.76 10.67 2.83
C ASN A 205 -6.35 10.98 1.45
N ASP A 206 -7.42 11.78 1.43
CA ASP A 206 -8.14 12.18 0.22
C ASP A 206 -7.52 13.43 -0.45
N ALA A 207 -6.29 13.82 -0.08
CA ALA A 207 -5.64 14.99 -0.68
C ALA A 207 -5.42 14.79 -2.19
N PRO A 208 -5.86 15.75 -3.03
CA PRO A 208 -5.63 15.67 -4.46
C PRO A 208 -4.13 15.78 -4.78
N LEU A 209 -3.74 15.25 -5.94
CA LEU A 209 -2.39 15.44 -6.46
C LEU A 209 -2.09 16.93 -6.58
N SER A 210 -1.03 17.39 -5.93
CA SER A 210 -0.62 18.80 -5.98
C SER A 210 0.42 19.04 -7.08
N ILE A 211 0.50 20.28 -7.57
CA ILE A 211 1.54 20.69 -8.54
C ILE A 211 2.95 20.41 -7.98
N GLN A 212 3.18 20.68 -6.70
CA GLN A 212 4.48 20.42 -6.07
C GLN A 212 4.81 18.92 -6.02
N LEU A 213 3.83 18.08 -5.69
CA LEU A 213 4.00 16.62 -5.70
C LEU A 213 4.40 16.12 -7.08
N MET A 214 3.71 16.60 -8.13
CA MET A 214 4.00 16.22 -9.49
C MET A 214 5.36 16.74 -9.98
N GLN A 215 5.77 17.95 -9.61
CA GLN A 215 7.11 18.47 -9.91
C GLN A 215 8.22 17.61 -9.30
N GLU A 216 8.07 17.22 -8.03
CA GLU A 216 9.02 16.34 -7.37
C GLU A 216 9.01 14.93 -7.98
N ALA A 217 7.84 14.40 -8.34
CA ALA A 217 7.73 13.12 -9.04
C ALA A 217 8.47 13.14 -10.39
N VAL A 218 8.34 14.21 -11.17
CA VAL A 218 9.08 14.39 -12.43
C VAL A 218 10.57 14.47 -12.18
N ARG A 219 11.02 15.15 -11.12
CA ARG A 219 12.44 15.23 -10.77
C ARG A 219 13.00 13.85 -10.40
N VAL A 220 12.27 13.09 -9.60
CA VAL A 220 12.71 11.82 -9.01
C VAL A 220 12.60 10.65 -9.99
N ALA A 221 11.56 10.58 -10.81
CA ALA A 221 11.41 9.56 -11.85
C ALA A 221 12.52 9.69 -12.88
N LYS A 222 13.13 8.58 -13.29
CA LYS A 222 14.15 8.53 -14.34
C LYS A 222 13.50 8.32 -15.71
N ARG A 223 12.50 7.44 -15.79
CA ARG A 223 11.88 7.02 -17.05
C ARG A 223 10.40 7.35 -17.12
N ARG A 224 9.60 6.95 -16.13
CA ARG A 224 8.13 7.09 -16.25
C ARG A 224 7.45 7.46 -14.95
N ILE A 225 6.36 8.21 -15.08
CA ILE A 225 5.40 8.46 -14.01
C ILE A 225 4.08 7.87 -14.43
N VAL A 226 3.39 7.17 -13.55
CA VAL A 226 2.14 6.49 -13.83
C VAL A 226 1.06 6.94 -12.85
N LEU A 227 -0.11 7.25 -13.37
CA LEU A 227 -1.30 7.58 -12.60
C LEU A 227 -2.39 6.55 -12.91
N LYS A 228 -2.95 5.94 -11.87
CA LYS A 228 -4.22 5.23 -11.90
C LYS A 228 -5.29 6.13 -11.30
N ALA A 229 -6.41 6.27 -12.01
CA ALA A 229 -7.51 7.10 -11.55
C ALA A 229 -8.84 6.66 -12.17
N HIS A 230 -9.94 7.21 -11.66
CA HIS A 230 -11.24 7.06 -12.32
C HIS A 230 -11.18 7.61 -13.76
N PHE A 231 -11.93 7.00 -14.67
CA PHE A 231 -11.89 7.35 -16.11
C PHE A 231 -12.27 8.80 -16.41
N GLU A 232 -13.01 9.46 -15.51
CA GLU A 232 -13.42 10.87 -15.59
C GLU A 232 -12.45 11.82 -14.86
N SER A 233 -11.33 11.33 -14.31
CA SER A 233 -10.43 12.16 -13.51
C SER A 233 -9.73 13.23 -14.36
N GLU A 234 -9.93 14.49 -14.02
CA GLU A 234 -9.28 15.64 -14.67
C GLU A 234 -7.76 15.69 -14.39
N ALA A 235 -7.26 14.91 -13.43
CA ALA A 235 -5.84 14.85 -13.10
C ALA A 235 -4.98 14.39 -14.28
N PHE A 236 -5.55 13.59 -15.19
CA PHE A 236 -4.84 13.19 -16.40
C PHE A 236 -4.50 14.41 -17.27
N GLU A 237 -5.47 15.25 -17.58
CA GLU A 237 -5.30 16.46 -18.38
C GLU A 237 -4.51 17.53 -17.62
N GLN A 238 -4.84 17.75 -16.35
CA GLN A 238 -4.22 18.77 -15.50
C GLN A 238 -2.69 18.61 -15.40
N PHE A 239 -2.20 17.36 -15.33
CA PHE A 239 -0.78 17.06 -15.17
C PHE A 239 -0.13 16.50 -16.44
N GLY A 240 -0.83 16.52 -17.58
CA GLY A 240 -0.26 16.13 -18.87
C GLY A 240 0.01 14.63 -19.04
N PHE A 241 -0.73 13.76 -18.35
CA PHE A 241 -0.63 12.32 -18.55
C PHE A 241 -1.24 11.90 -19.90
N THR A 242 -0.54 11.04 -20.62
CA THR A 242 -1.13 10.31 -21.74
C THR A 242 -2.06 9.22 -21.19
N ARG A 243 -3.38 9.48 -21.21
CA ARG A 243 -4.39 8.55 -20.71
C ARG A 243 -4.56 7.34 -21.64
N VAL A 244 -4.48 6.14 -21.07
CA VAL A 244 -4.78 4.87 -21.75
C VAL A 244 -6.22 4.47 -21.46
N VAL A 245 -7.09 4.67 -22.46
CA VAL A 245 -8.53 4.41 -22.33
C VAL A 245 -8.81 2.91 -22.30
N ARG A 246 -9.43 2.45 -21.22
CA ARG A 246 -9.86 1.05 -21.04
C ARG A 246 -11.38 0.97 -21.06
N LYS A 247 -11.96 0.67 -22.23
CA LYS A 247 -13.41 0.76 -22.51
C LYS A 247 -14.32 0.00 -21.52
N THR A 248 -13.84 -1.08 -20.92
CA THR A 248 -14.59 -1.92 -19.98
C THR A 248 -14.28 -1.64 -18.51
N SER A 249 -13.40 -0.68 -18.21
CA SER A 249 -12.94 -0.37 -16.86
C SER A 249 -13.29 1.07 -16.47
N LYS A 250 -13.81 1.25 -15.25
CA LYS A 250 -13.99 2.57 -14.63
C LYS A 250 -12.67 3.18 -14.12
N LEU A 251 -11.62 2.36 -14.02
CA LEU A 251 -10.27 2.80 -13.65
C LEU A 251 -9.37 2.75 -14.89
N HIS A 252 -8.78 3.90 -15.22
CA HIS A 252 -7.81 4.05 -16.30
C HIS A 252 -6.42 4.27 -15.72
N TYR A 253 -5.41 4.01 -16.55
CA TYR A 253 -4.04 4.41 -16.27
C TYR A 253 -3.65 5.51 -17.25
N GLY A 254 -2.72 6.35 -16.84
CA GLY A 254 -2.05 7.32 -17.69
C GLY A 254 -0.58 7.37 -17.33
N PHE A 255 0.26 7.83 -18.26
CA PHE A 255 1.68 7.94 -18.03
C PHE A 255 2.27 9.25 -18.55
N ILE A 256 3.35 9.70 -17.91
CA ILE A 256 4.27 10.72 -18.40
C ILE A 256 5.58 10.01 -18.69
N ASP A 257 6.05 10.11 -19.93
CA ASP A 257 7.30 9.51 -20.36
C ASP A 257 8.41 10.57 -20.39
N LYS A 258 9.48 10.32 -19.64
CA LYS A 258 10.64 11.23 -19.56
C LYS A 258 11.66 10.97 -20.65
N GLU A 259 11.64 9.81 -21.30
CA GLU A 259 12.59 9.49 -22.38
C GLU A 259 12.22 10.19 -23.69
N THR A 260 10.94 10.54 -23.88
CA THR A 260 10.45 11.25 -25.07
C THR A 260 10.39 12.78 -24.94
N GLY A 261 10.94 13.36 -23.86
CA GLY A 261 11.22 14.80 -23.77
C GLY A 261 10.00 15.74 -23.85
N SER A 262 8.85 15.34 -23.31
CA SER A 262 7.66 16.20 -23.28
C SER A 262 7.58 16.96 -21.94
N PHE A 263 7.70 18.29 -22.00
CA PHE A 263 7.32 19.25 -20.94
C PHE A 263 6.31 20.23 -21.52
#